data_AF-A0A537H2N7-F1
#
_entry.id   AF-A0A537H2N7-F1
#
_cell.length_a   1.000
_cell.length_b   1.000
_cell.length_c   1.000
_cell.angle_alpha   90.00
_cell.angle_beta   90.00
_cell.angle_gamma   90.00
#
_symmetry.space_group_name_H-M   'P 1'
#
loop_
_entity.id
_entity.type
_entity.pdbx_description
1 polymer ?
#
loop_
_entity_poly.entity_id
_entity_poly.type
_entity_poly.pdbx_seq_one_letter_code
_entity_poly.pdbx_strand_id
1 'polypeptide(L)'
;MENSDTSKGWHEGTRAVIEETLGDRILSALLRRSNLTGAQFETLLVDQLGHDMANKRLTRSDMAQLRRDEKGISRGSFNRTLRQARENVVEAIHTVLLLGYCGLTESPSIAPFLEASERLKTQTSQLRDAGQGEPEVYQRTVDSIIDDLEHAFHAMFGRNRDT
;
A
#
# COMPACT_ATOMS: atom_id res chain seq x y z
N MET A 1 5.89 31.62 26.55
CA MET A 1 5.32 30.26 26.56
C MET A 1 3.99 30.35 25.86
N GLU A 2 3.94 30.05 24.58
CA GLU A 2 2.69 29.94 23.81
C GLU A 2 2.98 29.31 22.45
N ASN A 3 2.00 28.59 21.89
CA ASN A 3 2.00 27.79 20.66
C ASN A 3 2.49 26.33 20.74
N SER A 4 1.97 25.54 21.68
CA SER A 4 1.94 24.07 21.54
C SER A 4 0.61 23.50 21.03
N ASP A 5 -0.42 24.33 20.83
CA ASP A 5 -1.81 23.84 20.68
C ASP A 5 -2.31 23.77 19.23
N THR A 6 -1.69 24.49 18.30
CA THR A 6 -2.00 24.39 16.84
C THR A 6 -1.30 23.22 16.15
N SER A 7 -0.33 22.58 16.80
CA SER A 7 0.45 21.48 16.20
C SER A 7 -0.32 20.16 16.19
N LYS A 8 -1.19 19.90 17.18
CA LYS A 8 -1.80 18.57 17.35
C LYS A 8 -2.87 18.21 16.31
N GLY A 9 -3.65 19.20 15.86
CA GLY A 9 -4.85 18.93 15.04
C GLY A 9 -4.56 18.26 13.69
N TRP A 10 -3.51 18.65 12.98
CA TRP A 10 -3.22 18.08 11.66
C TRP A 10 -2.51 16.71 11.78
N HIS A 11 -1.69 16.50 12.82
CA HIS A 11 -1.03 15.20 13.03
C HIS A 11 -2.04 14.09 13.28
N GLU A 12 -3.06 14.36 14.10
CA GLU A 12 -4.08 13.38 14.46
C GLU A 12 -4.99 13.05 13.29
N GLY A 13 -5.46 14.07 12.56
CA GLY A 13 -6.25 13.86 11.34
C GLY A 13 -5.48 13.11 10.25
N THR A 14 -4.22 13.49 9.99
CA THR A 14 -3.37 12.78 9.02
C THR A 14 -3.08 11.35 9.45
N ARG A 15 -2.84 11.11 10.75
CA ARG A 15 -2.60 9.76 11.26
C ARG A 15 -3.85 8.88 11.16
N ALA A 16 -5.03 9.41 11.47
CA ALA A 16 -6.29 8.68 11.31
C ALA A 16 -6.50 8.22 9.85
N VAL A 17 -6.21 9.08 8.87
CA VAL A 17 -6.29 8.72 7.44
C VAL A 17 -5.28 7.62 7.08
N ILE A 18 -4.06 7.69 7.62
CA ILE A 18 -3.04 6.65 7.41
C ILE A 18 -3.49 5.32 8.03
N GLU A 19 -4.00 5.34 9.26
CA GLU A 19 -4.50 4.16 9.97
C GLU A 19 -5.69 3.53 9.26
N GLU A 20 -6.65 4.34 8.79
CA GLU A 20 -7.77 3.87 7.97
C GLU A 20 -7.28 3.20 6.69
N THR A 21 -6.32 3.84 5.99
CA THR A 21 -5.72 3.27 4.77
C THR A 21 -5.03 1.94 5.04
N LEU A 22 -4.27 1.84 6.13
CA LEU A 22 -3.57 0.62 6.53
C LEU A 22 -4.51 -0.48 7.06
N GLY A 23 -5.71 -0.11 7.51
CA GLY A 23 -6.76 -1.02 7.94
C GLY A 23 -7.53 -1.68 6.78
N ASP A 24 -7.30 -1.26 5.53
CA ASP A 24 -7.92 -1.85 4.36
C ASP A 24 -7.50 -3.33 4.18
N ARG A 25 -8.50 -4.21 4.05
CA ARG A 25 -8.28 -5.66 3.98
C ARG A 25 -7.62 -6.09 2.67
N ILE A 26 -7.93 -5.42 1.57
CA ILE A 26 -7.33 -5.69 0.25
C ILE A 26 -5.85 -5.25 0.29
N LEU A 27 -5.58 -4.07 0.83
CA LEU A 27 -4.23 -3.58 1.06
C LEU A 27 -3.42 -4.56 1.92
N SER A 28 -4.02 -5.03 3.02
CA SER A 28 -3.41 -6.04 3.89
C SER A 28 -3.11 -7.34 3.13
N ALA A 29 -4.00 -7.80 2.25
CA ALA A 29 -3.78 -8.97 1.42
C ALA A 29 -2.64 -8.80 0.42
N LEU A 30 -2.59 -7.65 -0.26
CA LEU A 30 -1.52 -7.31 -1.18
C LEU A 30 -0.16 -7.21 -0.47
N LEU A 31 -0.12 -6.59 0.71
CA LEU A 31 1.12 -6.45 1.49
C LEU A 31 1.70 -7.80 1.91
N ARG A 32 0.86 -8.79 2.28
CA ARG A 32 1.31 -10.14 2.69
C ARG A 32 2.16 -10.85 1.63
N ARG A 33 1.96 -10.53 0.34
CA ARG A 33 2.68 -11.16 -0.78
C ARG A 33 3.65 -10.21 -1.48
N SER A 34 3.78 -8.97 -0.99
CA SER A 34 4.66 -7.96 -1.58
C SER A 34 6.09 -8.04 -1.06
N ASN A 35 7.01 -7.40 -1.76
CA ASN A 35 8.39 -7.19 -1.30
C ASN A 35 8.49 -6.07 -0.23
N LEU A 36 7.38 -5.51 0.23
CA LEU A 36 7.33 -4.43 1.21
C LEU A 36 6.77 -4.92 2.55
N THR A 37 7.45 -4.56 3.64
CA THR A 37 6.88 -4.64 4.99
C THR A 37 5.85 -3.54 5.19
N GLY A 38 4.91 -3.72 6.14
CA GLY A 38 3.93 -2.68 6.48
C GLY A 38 4.58 -1.33 6.84
N ALA A 39 5.69 -1.35 7.58
CA ALA A 39 6.44 -0.14 7.91
C ALA A 39 7.09 0.52 6.68
N GLN A 40 7.57 -0.25 5.71
CA GLN A 40 8.10 0.30 4.46
C GLN A 40 7.00 0.94 3.62
N PHE A 41 5.84 0.28 3.52
CA PHE A 41 4.69 0.81 2.79
C PHE A 41 4.14 2.08 3.45
N GLU A 42 3.93 2.09 4.77
CA GLU A 42 3.51 3.27 5.53
C GLU A 42 4.47 4.46 5.28
N THR A 43 5.79 4.21 5.25
CA THR A 43 6.77 5.26 4.94
C THR A 43 6.66 5.78 3.50
N LEU A 44 6.39 4.93 2.51
CA LEU A 44 6.14 5.36 1.14
C LEU A 44 4.86 6.19 1.04
N LEU A 45 3.80 5.76 1.72
CA LEU A 45 2.52 6.47 1.75
C LEU A 45 2.69 7.89 2.32
N VAL A 46 3.38 8.02 3.45
CA VAL A 46 3.67 9.32 4.07
C VAL A 46 4.59 10.18 3.20
N ASP A 47 5.61 9.60 2.57
CA ASP A 47 6.51 10.33 1.67
C ASP A 47 5.79 10.88 0.44
N GLN A 48 4.86 10.10 -0.13
CA GLN A 48 4.20 10.44 -1.39
C GLN A 48 2.94 11.29 -1.19
N LEU A 49 2.12 10.98 -0.19
CA LEU A 49 0.80 11.58 0.01
C LEU A 49 0.69 12.40 1.30
N GLY A 50 1.71 12.35 2.18
CA GLY A 50 1.64 13.03 3.48
C GLY A 50 1.44 14.54 3.37
N HIS A 51 1.96 15.16 2.30
CA HIS A 51 1.73 16.58 2.02
C HIS A 51 0.25 16.91 1.83
N ASP A 52 -0.43 16.10 1.01
CA ASP A 52 -1.83 16.29 0.67
C ASP A 52 -2.73 15.91 1.86
N MET A 53 -2.42 14.79 2.53
CA MET A 53 -3.13 14.35 3.74
C MET A 53 -3.04 15.35 4.89
N ALA A 54 -1.93 16.09 4.99
CA ALA A 54 -1.75 17.13 6.00
C ALA A 54 -2.19 18.53 5.53
N ASN A 55 -2.57 18.66 4.25
CA ASN A 55 -2.86 19.92 3.58
C ASN A 55 -1.75 20.98 3.81
N LYS A 56 -0.48 20.54 3.84
CA LYS A 56 0.69 21.40 4.07
C LYS A 56 2.00 20.75 3.63
N ARG A 57 3.03 21.58 3.49
CA ARG A 57 4.39 21.08 3.28
C ARG A 57 4.95 20.48 4.58
N LEU A 58 5.29 19.19 4.54
CA LEU A 58 5.94 18.43 5.60
C LEU A 58 7.44 18.37 5.39
N THR A 59 8.19 18.52 6.47
CA THR A 59 9.61 18.18 6.51
C THR A 59 9.80 16.68 6.71
N ARG A 60 11.03 16.20 6.50
CA ARG A 60 11.41 14.81 6.86
C ARG A 60 11.21 14.50 8.35
N SER A 61 11.30 15.52 9.20
CA SER A 61 11.02 15.35 10.63
C SER A 61 9.52 15.19 10.86
N ASP A 62 8.70 16.00 10.21
CA ASP A 62 7.24 15.94 10.31
C ASP A 62 6.71 14.57 9.86
N MET A 63 7.19 14.08 8.71
CA MET A 63 6.88 12.75 8.18
C MET A 63 7.29 11.62 9.14
N ALA A 64 8.43 11.79 9.83
CA ALA A 64 8.89 10.83 10.82
C ALA A 64 8.01 10.82 12.09
N GLN A 65 7.37 11.93 12.43
CA GLN A 65 6.43 12.01 13.55
C GLN A 65 5.05 11.41 13.21
N LEU A 66 4.68 11.34 11.94
CA LEU A 66 3.44 10.68 11.49
C LEU A 66 3.51 9.15 11.59
N ARG A 67 4.72 8.58 11.52
CA ARG A 67 5.01 7.13 11.53
C ARG A 67 4.88 6.51 12.93
N ARG A 68 4.09 5.44 13.09
CA ARG A 68 3.95 4.53 14.28
C ARG A 68 3.97 5.16 15.69
N ASP A 69 2.89 4.90 16.45
CA ASP A 69 2.63 5.32 17.85
C ASP A 69 2.69 6.84 18.08
N GLU A 70 2.10 7.33 19.18
CA GLU A 70 2.13 8.76 19.55
C GLU A 70 3.54 9.37 19.55
N LYS A 71 4.57 8.53 19.69
CA LYS A 71 5.97 8.94 19.84
C LYS A 71 6.71 9.19 18.52
N GLY A 72 6.18 8.73 17.39
CA GLY A 72 6.86 8.86 16.11
C GLY A 72 8.16 8.05 16.02
N ILE A 73 8.92 8.24 14.93
CA ILE A 73 10.28 7.69 14.78
C ILE A 73 11.31 8.80 14.53
N SER A 74 12.59 8.46 14.65
CA SER A 74 13.67 9.40 14.30
C SER A 74 13.75 9.64 12.80
N ARG A 75 14.18 10.84 12.40
CA ARG A 75 14.44 11.20 10.99
C ARG A 75 15.38 10.21 10.29
N GLY A 76 16.41 9.74 11.00
CA GLY A 76 17.35 8.75 10.48
C GLY A 76 16.68 7.39 10.25
N SER A 77 15.81 6.95 11.15
CA SER A 77 15.02 5.72 10.96
C SER A 77 14.07 5.85 9.77
N PHE A 78 13.35 6.97 9.66
CA PHE A 78 12.47 7.25 8.53
C PHE A 78 13.21 7.15 7.19
N ASN A 79 14.35 7.84 7.07
CA ASN A 79 15.13 7.85 5.83
C ASN A 79 15.68 6.46 5.46
N ARG A 80 16.13 5.67 6.45
CA ARG A 80 16.57 4.30 6.19
C ARG A 80 15.43 3.41 5.70
N THR A 81 14.27 3.47 6.35
CA THR A 81 13.10 2.71 5.92
C THR A 81 12.61 3.14 4.54
N LEU A 82 12.61 4.45 4.24
CA LEU A 82 12.23 4.95 2.92
C LEU A 82 13.19 4.45 1.83
N ARG A 83 14.50 4.46 2.10
CA ARG A 83 15.50 3.93 1.19
C ARG A 83 15.25 2.45 0.90
N GLN A 84 15.11 1.63 1.95
CA GLN A 84 14.84 0.20 1.81
C GLN A 84 13.54 -0.07 1.04
N ALA A 85 12.49 0.71 1.30
CA ALA A 85 11.23 0.57 0.58
C ALA A 85 11.41 0.86 -0.92
N ARG A 86 12.13 1.93 -1.27
CA ARG A 86 12.44 2.30 -2.66
C ARG A 86 13.31 1.25 -3.35
N GLU A 87 14.33 0.74 -2.66
CA GLU A 87 15.19 -0.35 -3.16
C GLU A 87 14.34 -1.58 -3.51
N ASN A 88 13.49 -2.04 -2.59
CA ASN A 88 12.62 -3.19 -2.83
C ASN A 88 11.65 -2.99 -4.02
N VAL A 89 11.07 -1.79 -4.18
CA VAL A 89 10.21 -1.48 -5.33
C VAL A 89 11.00 -1.52 -6.64
N VAL A 90 12.18 -0.89 -6.66
CA VAL A 90 13.03 -0.82 -7.85
C VAL A 90 13.49 -2.22 -8.25
N GLU A 91 13.93 -3.05 -7.31
CA GLU A 91 14.35 -4.44 -7.57
C GLU A 91 13.20 -5.31 -8.09
N ALA A 92 11.99 -5.16 -7.53
CA ALA A 92 10.82 -5.87 -8.03
C ALA A 92 10.51 -5.50 -9.48
N ILE A 93 10.53 -4.21 -9.83
CA ILE A 93 10.34 -3.72 -11.20
C ILE A 93 11.44 -4.26 -12.12
N HIS A 94 12.71 -4.19 -11.71
CA HIS A 94 13.82 -4.72 -12.50
C HIS A 94 13.72 -6.23 -12.73
N THR A 95 13.24 -6.99 -11.74
CA THR A 95 13.01 -8.43 -11.86
C THR A 95 11.95 -8.70 -12.92
N VAL A 96 10.82 -8.00 -12.87
CA VAL A 96 9.75 -8.11 -13.86
C VAL A 96 10.26 -7.77 -15.27
N LEU A 97 11.04 -6.68 -15.41
CA LEU A 97 11.66 -6.29 -16.68
C LEU A 97 12.65 -7.33 -17.20
N LEU A 98 13.51 -7.89 -16.32
CA LEU A 98 14.49 -8.90 -16.67
C LEU A 98 13.80 -10.17 -17.20
N LEU A 99 12.77 -10.65 -16.51
CA LEU A 99 12.01 -11.83 -16.92
C LEU A 99 11.30 -11.63 -18.27
N GLY A 100 10.72 -10.44 -18.48
CA GLY A 100 10.12 -10.06 -19.75
C GLY A 100 11.14 -9.98 -20.87
N TYR A 101 12.29 -9.35 -20.63
CA TYR A 101 13.39 -9.24 -21.59
C TYR A 101 13.96 -10.59 -22.00
N CYS A 102 14.12 -11.52 -21.06
CA CYS A 102 14.62 -12.87 -21.34
C CYS A 102 13.56 -13.80 -21.95
N GLY A 103 12.31 -13.35 -22.12
CA GLY A 103 11.21 -14.18 -22.62
C GLY A 103 10.81 -15.32 -21.67
N LEU A 104 11.21 -15.24 -20.39
CA LEU A 104 10.88 -16.25 -19.37
C LEU A 104 9.46 -16.08 -18.83
N THR A 105 8.90 -14.89 -19.00
CA THR A 105 7.47 -14.64 -18.89
C THR A 105 6.94 -14.40 -20.29
N GLU A 106 5.89 -15.11 -20.71
CA GLU A 106 5.20 -14.77 -21.95
C GLU A 106 4.82 -13.28 -21.87
N SER A 107 5.34 -12.51 -22.83
CA SER A 107 5.44 -11.05 -22.82
C SER A 107 4.14 -10.24 -22.62
N PRO A 108 2.89 -10.78 -22.65
CA PRO A 108 1.69 -10.03 -22.24
C PRO A 108 1.31 -10.17 -20.76
N SER A 109 2.00 -10.99 -19.94
CA SER A 109 1.51 -11.39 -18.60
C SER A 109 1.40 -10.27 -17.57
N ILE A 110 2.11 -9.14 -17.71
CA ILE A 110 2.13 -8.05 -16.71
C ILE A 110 0.96 -7.08 -16.86
N ALA A 111 0.52 -6.81 -18.11
CA ALA A 111 -0.55 -5.86 -18.37
C ALA A 111 -1.89 -6.24 -17.68
N PRO A 112 -2.29 -7.53 -17.64
CA PRO A 112 -3.43 -7.97 -16.84
C PRO A 112 -3.32 -7.65 -15.35
N PHE A 113 -2.12 -7.66 -14.75
CA PHE A 113 -1.95 -7.32 -13.33
C PHE A 113 -2.08 -5.82 -13.08
N LEU A 114 -1.57 -4.98 -13.99
CA LEU A 114 -1.79 -3.53 -13.95
C LEU A 114 -3.27 -3.18 -14.10
N GLU A 115 -3.95 -3.83 -15.06
CA GLU A 115 -5.39 -3.65 -15.26
C GLU A 115 -6.20 -4.14 -14.06
N ALA A 116 -5.84 -5.29 -13.48
CA ALA A 116 -6.44 -5.79 -12.25
C ALA A 116 -6.25 -4.81 -11.09
N SER A 117 -5.06 -4.22 -10.93
CA SER A 117 -4.81 -3.20 -9.91
C SER A 117 -5.73 -1.97 -10.06
N GLU A 118 -5.92 -1.48 -11.28
CA GLU A 118 -6.82 -0.34 -11.53
C GLU A 118 -8.30 -0.69 -11.32
N ARG A 119 -8.71 -1.91 -11.70
CA ARG A 119 -10.06 -2.43 -11.40
C ARG A 119 -10.29 -2.54 -9.90
N LEU A 120 -9.33 -3.08 -9.15
CA LEU A 120 -9.40 -3.20 -7.69
C LEU A 120 -9.52 -1.83 -7.04
N LYS A 121 -8.71 -0.86 -7.46
CA LYS A 121 -8.77 0.52 -6.95
C LYS A 121 -10.15 1.17 -7.20
N THR A 122 -10.66 1.03 -8.41
CA THR A 122 -11.96 1.59 -8.83
C THR A 122 -13.11 0.93 -8.08
N GLN A 123 -13.13 -0.40 -8.04
CA GLN A 123 -14.16 -1.17 -7.33
C GLN A 123 -14.11 -0.89 -5.84
N THR A 124 -12.95 -0.85 -5.20
CA THR A 124 -12.84 -0.57 -3.77
C THR A 124 -13.34 0.83 -3.42
N SER A 125 -13.10 1.83 -4.29
CA SER A 125 -13.64 3.19 -4.09
C SER A 125 -15.16 3.22 -4.23
N GLN A 126 -15.71 2.63 -5.30
CA GLN A 126 -17.15 2.58 -5.54
C GLN A 126 -17.89 1.76 -4.49
N LEU A 127 -17.28 0.67 -4.02
CA LEU A 127 -17.83 -0.21 -2.98
C LEU A 127 -17.77 0.43 -1.59
N ARG A 128 -16.76 1.25 -1.28
CA ARG A 128 -16.72 2.03 -0.03
C ARG A 128 -17.82 3.08 0.00
N ASP A 129 -18.09 3.73 -1.13
CA ASP A 129 -19.14 4.74 -1.26
C ASP A 129 -20.55 4.10 -1.22
N ALA A 130 -20.73 2.93 -1.85
CA ALA A 130 -21.98 2.17 -1.83
C ALA A 130 -22.23 1.38 -0.54
N GLY A 131 -21.17 0.91 0.12
CA GLY A 131 -21.19 0.08 1.33
C GLY A 131 -21.65 0.80 2.60
N GLN A 132 -21.83 2.13 2.55
CA GLN A 132 -22.50 2.85 3.63
C GLN A 132 -23.97 2.43 3.82
N GLY A 133 -24.59 1.78 2.82
CA GLY A 133 -25.95 1.23 2.90
C GLY A 133 -26.02 -0.28 3.21
N GLU A 134 -25.04 -1.08 2.79
CA GLU A 134 -25.08 -2.55 2.92
C GLU A 134 -23.69 -3.17 3.26
N PRO A 135 -23.27 -3.13 4.54
CA PRO A 135 -21.94 -3.57 4.98
C PRO A 135 -21.62 -5.06 4.70
N GLU A 136 -22.63 -5.93 4.73
CA GLU A 136 -22.43 -7.38 4.49
C GLU A 136 -22.09 -7.69 3.03
N VAL A 137 -22.69 -6.95 2.09
CA VAL A 137 -22.41 -7.10 0.64
C VAL A 137 -21.00 -6.61 0.35
N TYR A 138 -20.60 -5.50 0.97
CA TYR A 138 -19.23 -5.00 0.90
C TYR A 138 -18.21 -6.05 1.36
N GLN A 139 -18.42 -6.63 2.55
CA GLN A 139 -17.52 -7.64 3.11
C GLN A 139 -17.40 -8.87 2.20
N ARG A 140 -18.52 -9.40 1.70
CA ARG A 140 -18.52 -10.56 0.79
C ARG A 140 -17.79 -10.28 -0.52
N THR A 141 -17.93 -9.06 -1.04
CA THR A 141 -17.24 -8.65 -2.28
C THR A 141 -15.74 -8.53 -2.05
N VAL A 142 -15.32 -7.94 -0.93
CA VAL A 142 -13.91 -7.88 -0.51
C VAL A 142 -13.32 -9.28 -0.34
N ASP A 143 -14.06 -10.21 0.27
CA ASP A 143 -13.61 -11.60 0.43
C ASP A 143 -13.40 -12.29 -0.92
N SER A 144 -14.37 -12.16 -1.84
CA SER A 144 -14.25 -12.72 -3.20
C SER A 144 -13.03 -12.19 -3.94
N ILE A 145 -12.75 -10.88 -3.81
CA ILE A 145 -11.57 -10.26 -4.42
C ILE A 145 -10.27 -10.83 -3.84
N ILE A 146 -10.20 -11.00 -2.52
CA ILE A 146 -9.02 -11.56 -1.85
C ILE A 146 -8.81 -13.01 -2.31
N ASP A 147 -9.88 -13.80 -2.38
CA ASP A 147 -9.81 -15.17 -2.88
C ASP A 147 -9.32 -15.20 -4.34
N ASP A 148 -9.85 -14.35 -5.23
CA ASP A 148 -9.42 -14.28 -6.63
C ASP A 148 -7.92 -13.94 -6.75
N LEU A 149 -7.42 -13.01 -5.92
CA LEU A 149 -6.00 -12.67 -5.85
C LEU A 149 -5.14 -13.87 -5.41
N GLU A 150 -5.61 -14.63 -4.43
CA GLU A 150 -4.91 -15.84 -3.96
C GLU A 150 -4.91 -16.94 -5.02
N HIS A 151 -6.03 -17.15 -5.74
CA HIS A 151 -6.08 -18.10 -6.84
C HIS A 151 -5.16 -17.70 -8.00
N ALA A 152 -5.14 -16.42 -8.39
CA ALA A 152 -4.25 -15.92 -9.43
C ALA A 152 -2.77 -16.10 -9.06
N PHE A 153 -2.41 -15.87 -7.79
CA PHE A 153 -1.07 -16.15 -7.28
C PHE A 153 -0.71 -17.64 -7.40
N HIS A 154 -1.56 -18.55 -6.93
CA HIS A 154 -1.29 -19.99 -7.03
C HIS A 154 -1.19 -20.46 -8.48
N ALA A 155 -2.02 -19.94 -9.38
CA ALA A 155 -1.95 -20.25 -10.81
C ALA A 155 -0.61 -19.83 -11.45
N MET A 156 -0.01 -18.72 -11.00
CA MET A 156 1.33 -18.30 -11.44
C MET A 156 2.43 -19.21 -10.87
N PHE A 157 2.27 -19.73 -9.65
CA PHE A 157 3.27 -20.59 -8.99
C PHE A 157 3.17 -22.07 -9.38
N GLY A 158 2.04 -22.53 -9.94
CA GLY A 158 1.85 -23.92 -10.28
C GLY A 158 0.75 -24.18 -11.31
N ARG A 159 1.15 -24.32 -12.58
CA ARG A 159 0.73 -25.52 -13.33
C ARG A 159 1.54 -26.67 -12.73
N ASN A 160 0.88 -27.68 -12.18
CA ASN A 160 1.48 -28.99 -11.90
C ASN A 160 2.38 -29.37 -13.08
N ARG A 161 3.70 -29.28 -12.89
CA ARG A 161 4.68 -29.84 -13.81
C ARG A 161 5.04 -31.28 -13.45
N ASP A 162 4.49 -31.81 -12.35
CA ASP A 162 4.76 -33.17 -11.88
C ASP A 162 3.46 -33.89 -11.45
N THR A 163 2.65 -34.30 -12.43
CA THR A 163 1.80 -35.52 -12.44
C THR A 163 1.53 -35.88 -13.90
#